data_AF-A0A518CAR5-F1
#
_entry.id   AF-A0A518CAR5-F1
#
_cell.length_a   1.000
_cell.length_b   1.000
_cell.length_c   1.000
_cell.angle_alpha   90.00
_cell.angle_beta   90.00
_cell.angle_gamma   90.00
#
_symmetry.space_group_name_H-M   'P 1'
#
loop_
_entity.id
_entity.type
_entity.pdbx_description
1 polymer ?
#
loop_
_entity_poly.entity_id
_entity_poly.type
_entity_poly.pdbx_seq_one_letter_code
_entity_poly.pdbx_strand_id
1 'polypeptide(L)'
;MFAYLISLPHSPRTAPAFERLTTSFPDFTWIVSPGVRVAETRLTYEEMRELECYRNWKMLHDGYPARAVGCRLAGLQAISQGLQNALLRGDPYFAIFQDDATPSDDASQRLQSLLHVNGGDWECLWLDETQLMSPKGPNGQLLGARLATGMVLRTEYASDIVERLSEASCEWDVWMHREMANGRKYFSDQIVRQMSGVSEITGRLK
;
A
#
# COMPACT_ATOMS: atom_id res chain seq x y z
N MET A 1 8.60 14.59 -7.50
CA MET A 1 8.32 13.53 -6.50
C MET A 1 8.49 12.17 -7.16
N PHE A 2 9.15 11.22 -6.50
CA PHE A 2 9.14 9.82 -6.93
C PHE A 2 7.83 9.11 -6.59
N ALA A 3 7.38 8.22 -7.48
CA ALA A 3 6.25 7.35 -7.25
C ALA A 3 6.59 5.89 -7.58
N TYR A 4 6.15 4.98 -6.72
CA TYR A 4 6.43 3.56 -6.83
C TYR A 4 5.17 2.79 -7.19
N LEU A 5 5.22 2.06 -8.29
CA LEU A 5 4.18 1.12 -8.69
C LEU A 5 4.55 -0.28 -8.20
N ILE A 6 3.83 -0.78 -7.19
CA ILE A 6 3.94 -2.16 -6.72
C ILE A 6 3.20 -3.08 -7.70
N SER A 7 3.91 -3.97 -8.36
CA SER A 7 3.33 -4.98 -9.24
C SER A 7 4.20 -6.23 -9.29
N LEU A 8 3.59 -7.42 -9.38
CA LEU A 8 4.35 -8.67 -9.45
C LEU A 8 5.22 -8.70 -10.73
N PRO A 9 6.39 -9.34 -10.68
CA PRO A 9 7.19 -9.60 -11.88
C PRO A 9 6.35 -10.27 -12.96
N HIS A 10 6.39 -9.72 -14.17
CA HIS A 10 5.63 -10.17 -15.34
C HIS A 10 4.10 -10.13 -15.19
N SER A 11 3.56 -9.35 -14.24
CA SER A 11 2.12 -9.14 -14.19
C SER A 11 1.64 -8.49 -15.50
N PRO A 12 0.57 -9.01 -16.13
CA PRO A 12 -0.03 -8.35 -17.29
C PRO A 12 -0.67 -7.00 -16.93
N ARG A 13 -0.81 -6.68 -15.64
CA ARG A 13 -1.38 -5.43 -15.15
C ARG A 13 -0.35 -4.31 -15.07
N THR A 14 0.95 -4.62 -15.01
CA THR A 14 1.99 -3.60 -14.78
C THR A 14 1.96 -2.51 -15.84
N ALA A 15 1.95 -2.86 -17.13
CA ALA A 15 1.97 -1.87 -18.21
C ALA A 15 0.68 -1.02 -18.27
N PRO A 16 -0.54 -1.60 -18.23
CA PRO A 16 -1.77 -0.81 -18.15
C PRO A 16 -1.86 0.08 -16.90
N ALA A 17 -1.36 -0.40 -15.75
CA ALA A 17 -1.33 0.38 -14.52
C ALA A 17 -0.35 1.55 -14.62
N PHE A 18 0.85 1.29 -15.14
CA PHE A 18 1.87 2.32 -15.36
C PHE A 18 1.37 3.41 -16.31
N GLU A 19 0.80 3.03 -17.46
CA GLU A 19 0.21 3.97 -18.41
C GLU A 19 -0.87 4.84 -17.73
N ARG A 20 -1.90 4.22 -17.14
CA ARG A 20 -2.98 4.93 -16.44
C ARG A 20 -2.45 5.91 -15.38
N LEU A 21 -1.55 5.45 -14.52
CA LEU A 21 -1.02 6.26 -13.42
C LEU A 21 -0.11 7.39 -13.92
N THR A 22 0.71 7.15 -14.96
CA THR A 22 1.54 8.20 -15.60
C THR A 22 0.70 9.26 -16.29
N THR A 23 -0.41 8.88 -16.91
CA THR A 23 -1.36 9.84 -17.49
C THR A 23 -2.03 10.68 -16.42
N SER A 24 -2.48 10.06 -15.32
CA SER A 24 -3.14 10.79 -14.22
C SER A 24 -2.18 11.65 -13.40
N PHE A 25 -0.90 11.26 -13.28
CA PHE A 25 0.11 11.99 -12.50
C PHE A 25 1.40 12.20 -13.34
N PRO A 26 1.38 13.14 -14.30
CA PRO A 26 2.49 13.34 -15.24
C PRO A 26 3.75 13.91 -14.57
N ASP A 27 3.60 14.57 -13.43
CA ASP A 27 4.72 15.22 -12.70
C ASP A 27 5.55 14.24 -11.85
N PHE A 28 5.18 12.95 -11.84
CA PHE A 28 5.87 11.94 -11.04
C PHE A 28 6.99 11.28 -11.82
N THR A 29 8.08 11.00 -11.13
CA THR A 29 9.10 10.07 -11.64
C THR A 29 8.72 8.67 -11.21
N TRP A 30 8.25 7.85 -12.14
CA TRP A 30 7.72 6.52 -11.85
C TRP A 30 8.81 5.44 -11.82
N ILE A 31 8.74 4.59 -10.81
CA ILE A 31 9.58 3.40 -10.64
C ILE A 31 8.66 2.20 -10.41
N VAL A 32 8.87 1.12 -11.16
CA VAL A 32 8.18 -0.15 -10.87
C VAL A 32 8.94 -0.85 -9.75
N SER A 33 8.30 -0.98 -8.59
CA SER A 33 8.83 -1.76 -7.47
C SER A 33 8.32 -3.20 -7.59
N PRO A 34 9.20 -4.20 -7.75
CA PRO A 34 8.76 -5.56 -7.99
C PRO A 34 8.06 -6.12 -6.74
N GLY A 35 6.85 -6.64 -6.93
CA GLY A 35 6.13 -7.35 -5.89
C GLY A 35 6.81 -8.68 -5.53
N VAL A 36 6.48 -9.22 -4.35
CA VAL A 36 7.14 -10.42 -3.83
C VAL A 36 6.20 -11.63 -3.93
N ARG A 37 6.67 -12.70 -4.57
CA ARG A 37 6.02 -14.02 -4.54
C ARG A 37 6.68 -14.87 -3.46
N VAL A 38 5.88 -15.30 -2.49
CA VAL A 38 6.33 -16.22 -1.43
C VAL A 38 5.76 -17.61 -1.74
N ALA A 39 6.59 -18.64 -1.61
CA ALA A 39 6.13 -20.02 -1.70
C ALA A 39 5.48 -20.44 -0.38
N GLU A 40 4.36 -21.17 -0.43
CA GLU A 40 3.65 -21.64 0.77
C GLU A 40 4.57 -22.44 1.72
N THR A 41 5.48 -23.23 1.16
CA THR A 41 6.44 -24.06 1.91
C THR A 41 7.46 -23.26 2.72
N ARG A 42 7.61 -21.96 2.47
CA ARG A 42 8.57 -21.09 3.18
C ARG A 42 7.97 -20.43 4.42
N LEU A 43 6.65 -20.33 4.50
CA LEU A 43 5.99 -19.48 5.49
C LEU A 43 6.16 -20.02 6.90
N THR A 44 6.59 -19.15 7.82
CA THR A 44 6.63 -19.47 9.25
C THR A 44 5.40 -18.94 9.97
N TYR A 45 5.09 -19.52 11.14
CA TYR A 45 4.01 -19.04 11.99
C TYR A 45 4.22 -17.56 12.37
N GLU A 46 5.46 -17.17 12.65
CA GLU A 46 5.83 -15.81 13.04
C GLU A 46 5.51 -14.80 11.94
N GLU A 47 5.70 -15.14 10.67
CA GLU A 47 5.39 -14.26 9.53
C GLU A 47 3.88 -14.08 9.32
N MET A 48 3.08 -14.99 9.87
CA MET A 48 1.66 -15.06 9.56
C MET A 48 0.71 -14.86 10.76
N ARG A 49 1.22 -14.85 12.00
CA ARG A 49 0.41 -14.88 13.23
C ARG A 49 -0.61 -13.74 13.39
N GLU A 50 -0.38 -12.58 12.75
CA GLU A 50 -1.30 -11.44 12.78
C GLU A 50 -2.08 -11.25 11.48
N LEU A 51 -1.90 -12.15 10.49
CA LEU A 51 -2.67 -12.13 9.25
C LEU A 51 -4.10 -12.58 9.51
N GLU A 52 -5.05 -11.87 8.90
CA GLU A 52 -6.48 -12.11 9.06
C GLU A 52 -6.88 -13.56 8.70
N CYS A 53 -6.17 -14.19 7.76
CA CYS A 53 -6.44 -15.56 7.31
C CYS A 53 -6.38 -16.62 8.40
N TYR A 54 -5.70 -16.37 9.52
CA TYR A 54 -5.64 -17.33 10.63
C TYR A 54 -6.98 -17.60 11.30
N ARG A 55 -7.97 -16.72 11.09
CA ARG A 55 -9.33 -16.89 11.63
C ARG A 55 -10.33 -17.38 10.59
N ASN A 56 -9.89 -17.57 9.35
CA ASN A 56 -10.71 -18.07 8.25
C ASN A 56 -10.07 -19.31 7.63
N TRP A 57 -10.52 -20.49 8.07
CA TRP A 57 -10.04 -21.80 7.62
C TRP A 57 -9.95 -21.91 6.09
N LYS A 58 -10.94 -21.38 5.36
CA LYS A 58 -10.95 -21.43 3.89
C LYS A 58 -9.81 -20.60 3.28
N MET A 59 -9.47 -19.45 3.86
CA MET A 59 -8.39 -18.60 3.37
C MET A 59 -7.02 -19.20 3.70
N LEU A 60 -6.85 -19.76 4.90
CA LEU A 60 -5.62 -20.43 5.31
C LEU A 60 -5.20 -21.54 4.33
N HIS A 61 -6.17 -22.26 3.77
CA HIS A 61 -5.94 -23.39 2.86
C HIS A 61 -6.01 -23.06 1.36
N ASP A 62 -6.28 -21.82 0.98
CA ASP A 62 -6.36 -21.38 -0.44
C ASP A 62 -5.14 -20.54 -0.85
N GLY A 63 -3.98 -20.77 -0.22
CA GLY A 63 -2.73 -20.07 -0.50
C GLY A 63 -2.71 -18.58 -0.15
N TYR A 64 -3.72 -18.06 0.55
CA TYR A 64 -3.79 -16.66 0.94
C TYR A 64 -2.61 -16.20 1.81
N PRO A 65 -2.12 -16.98 2.81
CA PRO A 65 -1.05 -16.51 3.69
C PRO A 65 0.21 -16.12 2.91
N ALA A 66 0.58 -16.92 1.91
CA ALA A 66 1.72 -16.63 1.03
C ALA A 66 1.60 -15.27 0.32
N ARG A 67 0.37 -14.93 -0.10
CA ARG A 67 0.08 -13.73 -0.87
C ARG A 67 0.02 -12.50 0.02
N ALA A 68 -0.52 -12.63 1.23
CA ALA A 68 -0.52 -11.55 2.22
C ALA A 68 0.91 -11.24 2.70
N VAL A 69 1.73 -12.26 2.98
CA VAL A 69 3.17 -12.06 3.26
C VAL A 69 3.88 -11.43 2.06
N GLY A 70 3.57 -11.85 0.83
CA GLY A 70 4.09 -11.22 -0.38
C GLY A 70 3.70 -9.74 -0.52
N CYS A 71 2.46 -9.38 -0.16
CA CYS A 71 1.97 -8.00 -0.15
C CYS A 71 2.74 -7.15 0.87
N ARG A 72 2.91 -7.65 2.10
CA ARG A 72 3.77 -7.04 3.14
C ARG A 72 5.20 -6.84 2.63
N LEU A 73 5.76 -7.91 2.06
CA LEU A 73 6.99 -7.99 1.27
C LEU A 73 7.22 -6.77 0.38
N ALA A 74 6.29 -6.63 -0.54
CA ALA A 74 6.31 -5.63 -1.59
C ALA A 74 6.15 -4.20 -1.07
N GLY A 75 5.24 -3.99 -0.10
CA GLY A 75 5.06 -2.69 0.55
C GLY A 75 6.32 -2.22 1.27
N LEU A 76 6.93 -3.09 2.08
CA LEU A 76 8.20 -2.81 2.75
C LEU A 76 9.29 -2.45 1.74
N GLN A 77 9.44 -3.24 0.68
CA GLN A 77 10.43 -2.98 -0.37
C GLN A 77 10.21 -1.62 -1.05
N ALA A 78 8.96 -1.27 -1.41
CA ALA A 78 8.64 0.01 -2.02
C ALA A 78 8.91 1.19 -1.06
N ILE A 79 8.58 1.05 0.24
CA ILE A 79 8.87 2.07 1.25
C ILE A 79 10.38 2.25 1.43
N SER A 80 11.15 1.16 1.55
CA SER A 80 12.61 1.24 1.69
C SER A 80 13.27 1.88 0.48
N GLN A 81 12.87 1.51 -0.74
CA GLN A 81 13.36 2.13 -1.97
C GLN A 81 12.97 3.61 -2.06
N GLY A 82 11.72 3.92 -1.72
CA GLY A 82 11.19 5.27 -1.62
C GLY A 82 11.99 6.17 -0.70
N LEU A 83 12.24 5.69 0.52
CA LEU A 83 13.04 6.37 1.52
C LEU A 83 14.46 6.63 1.03
N GLN A 84 15.15 5.61 0.50
CA GLN A 84 16.52 5.76 0.00
C GLN A 84 16.62 6.83 -1.09
N ASN A 85 15.74 6.76 -2.09
CA ASN A 85 15.75 7.69 -3.20
C ASN A 85 15.31 9.11 -2.79
N ALA A 86 14.36 9.24 -1.86
CA ALA A 86 13.93 10.52 -1.34
C ALA A 86 15.04 11.20 -0.53
N LEU A 87 15.74 10.46 0.34
CA LEU A 87 16.90 10.97 1.09
C LEU A 87 18.03 11.42 0.16
N LEU A 88 18.34 10.65 -0.89
CA LEU A 88 19.37 10.98 -1.87
C LEU A 88 19.07 12.27 -2.65
N ARG A 89 17.79 12.58 -2.90
CA ARG A 89 17.36 13.77 -3.65
C ARG A 89 16.93 14.95 -2.78
N GLY A 90 16.81 14.75 -1.47
CA GLY A 90 16.20 15.72 -0.57
C GLY A 90 14.70 15.92 -0.83
N ASP A 91 14.00 14.91 -1.37
CA ASP A 91 12.56 14.98 -1.55
C ASP A 91 11.86 14.82 -0.19
N PRO A 92 10.93 15.71 0.20
CA PRO A 92 10.27 15.67 1.51
C PRO A 92 9.25 14.53 1.65
N TYR A 93 8.82 13.94 0.53
CA TYR A 93 7.86 12.86 0.49
C TYR A 93 7.95 12.09 -0.84
N PHE A 94 7.38 10.90 -0.87
CA PHE A 94 7.25 10.05 -2.06
C PHE A 94 5.91 9.32 -2.06
N ALA A 95 5.47 8.83 -3.23
CA ALA A 95 4.19 8.16 -3.39
C ALA A 95 4.34 6.66 -3.66
N ILE A 96 3.37 5.87 -3.22
CA ILE A 96 3.28 4.43 -3.47
C ILE A 96 1.88 4.12 -4.00
N PHE A 97 1.82 3.35 -5.08
CA PHE A 97 0.59 2.86 -5.69
C PHE A 97 0.70 1.36 -5.96
N GLN A 98 -0.42 0.67 -5.90
CA GLN A 98 -0.53 -0.71 -6.37
C GLN A 98 -1.05 -0.73 -7.82
N ASP A 99 -0.85 -1.84 -8.52
CA ASP A 99 -1.22 -1.98 -9.93
C ASP A 99 -2.73 -2.03 -10.23
N ASP A 100 -3.56 -2.18 -9.20
CA ASP A 100 -5.00 -2.02 -9.24
C ASP A 100 -5.49 -0.61 -8.83
N ALA A 101 -4.58 0.35 -8.64
CA ALA A 101 -4.93 1.75 -8.39
C ALA A 101 -5.60 2.40 -9.61
N THR A 102 -6.78 2.96 -9.42
CA THR A 102 -7.54 3.73 -10.41
C THR A 102 -7.77 5.15 -9.91
N PRO A 103 -7.05 6.15 -10.43
CA PRO A 103 -7.26 7.55 -10.08
C PRO A 103 -8.61 8.07 -10.57
N SER A 104 -9.19 9.05 -9.85
CA SER A 104 -10.27 9.88 -10.40
C SER A 104 -9.74 10.86 -11.45
N ASP A 105 -10.62 11.40 -12.28
CA ASP A 105 -10.27 12.34 -13.35
C ASP A 105 -9.56 13.61 -12.82
N ASP A 106 -9.85 13.98 -11.56
CA ASP A 106 -9.30 15.15 -10.86
C ASP A 106 -8.18 14.81 -9.86
N ALA A 107 -7.67 13.56 -9.87
CA ALA A 107 -6.79 13.05 -8.82
C ALA A 107 -5.50 13.88 -8.66
N SER A 108 -4.88 14.32 -9.76
CA SER A 108 -3.67 15.16 -9.69
C SER A 108 -3.93 16.50 -9.02
N GLN A 109 -5.00 17.20 -9.42
CA GLN A 109 -5.36 18.50 -8.85
C GLN A 109 -5.68 18.38 -7.36
N ARG A 110 -6.42 17.35 -6.96
CA ARG A 110 -6.74 17.09 -5.55
C ARG A 110 -5.50 16.74 -4.75
N LEU A 111 -4.61 15.90 -5.29
CA LEU A 111 -3.36 15.56 -4.63
C LEU A 111 -2.49 16.79 -4.42
N GLN A 112 -2.30 17.65 -5.42
CA GLN A 112 -1.56 18.91 -5.26
C GLN A 112 -2.17 19.79 -4.16
N SER A 113 -3.50 19.87 -4.12
CA SER A 113 -4.19 20.60 -3.06
C SER A 113 -3.88 20.00 -1.67
N LEU A 114 -3.99 18.67 -1.51
CA LEU A 114 -3.71 17.97 -0.25
C LEU A 114 -2.26 18.11 0.20
N LEU A 115 -1.30 18.10 -0.73
CA LEU A 115 0.12 18.32 -0.43
C LEU A 115 0.37 19.72 0.17
N HIS A 116 -0.49 20.70 -0.13
CA HIS A 116 -0.42 22.07 0.37
C HIS A 116 -1.33 22.36 1.59
N VAL A 117 -2.35 21.51 1.85
CA VAL A 117 -3.26 21.66 2.99
C VAL A 117 -2.48 21.57 4.32
N ASN A 118 -2.86 22.42 5.29
CA ASN A 118 -2.26 22.50 6.63
C ASN A 118 -0.74 22.75 6.63
N GLY A 119 -0.19 23.42 5.61
CA GLY A 119 1.25 23.65 5.51
C GLY A 119 2.07 22.36 5.36
N GLY A 120 1.42 21.26 4.99
CA GLY A 120 2.02 19.94 4.96
C GLY A 120 2.10 19.24 6.32
N ASP A 121 1.36 19.66 7.34
CA ASP A 121 1.40 19.03 8.67
C ASP A 121 0.69 17.66 8.73
N TRP A 122 1.20 16.71 7.96
CA TRP A 122 0.73 15.33 7.81
C TRP A 122 1.93 14.41 7.66
N GLU A 123 1.86 13.18 8.15
CA GLU A 123 2.92 12.18 8.05
C GLU A 123 2.69 11.21 6.89
N CYS A 124 1.43 10.90 6.63
CA CYS A 124 1.00 10.08 5.50
C CYS A 124 -0.37 10.52 4.98
N LEU A 125 -0.48 10.62 3.65
CA LEU A 125 -1.73 10.85 2.95
C LEU A 125 -2.24 9.54 2.37
N TRP A 126 -3.42 9.12 2.80
CA TRP A 126 -4.11 7.96 2.24
C TRP A 126 -4.96 8.42 1.06
N LEU A 127 -4.68 7.88 -0.13
CA LEU A 127 -5.35 8.29 -1.36
C LEU A 127 -6.58 7.42 -1.66
N ASP A 128 -6.87 6.46 -0.79
CA ASP A 128 -7.97 5.51 -0.87
C ASP A 128 -8.60 5.35 0.52
N GLU A 129 -9.93 5.49 0.60
CA GLU A 129 -10.71 5.34 1.84
C GLU A 129 -11.60 4.09 1.81
N THR A 130 -11.62 3.34 0.70
CA THR A 130 -12.60 2.28 0.43
C THR A 130 -12.67 1.27 1.57
N GLN A 131 -11.52 0.94 2.16
CA GLN A 131 -11.39 -0.10 3.19
C GLN A 131 -11.35 0.46 4.62
N LEU A 132 -11.09 1.76 4.80
CA LEU A 132 -11.24 2.44 6.10
C LEU A 132 -12.72 2.52 6.52
N MET A 133 -13.61 2.56 5.53
CA MET A 133 -15.06 2.59 5.70
C MET A 133 -15.70 1.19 5.76
N SER A 134 -14.92 0.11 5.60
CA SER A 134 -15.44 -1.26 5.64
C SER A 134 -15.97 -1.65 7.02
N PRO A 135 -17.00 -2.52 7.10
CA PRO A 135 -17.54 -2.99 8.37
C PRO A 135 -16.46 -3.65 9.23
N LYS A 136 -16.28 -3.13 10.45
CA LYS A 136 -15.36 -3.71 11.43
C LYS A 136 -16.00 -4.97 12.02
N GLY A 137 -15.20 -6.01 12.21
CA GLY A 137 -15.63 -7.23 12.91
C GLY A 137 -16.04 -6.96 14.37
N PRO A 138 -16.55 -7.98 15.09
CA PRO A 138 -17.13 -7.84 16.43
C PRO A 138 -16.23 -7.17 17.48
N ASN A 139 -14.90 -7.19 17.26
CA ASN A 139 -13.90 -6.59 18.16
C ASN A 139 -13.32 -5.27 17.61
N GLY A 140 -14.00 -4.61 16.67
CA GLY A 140 -13.48 -3.40 16.01
C GLY A 140 -12.33 -3.66 15.03
N GLN A 141 -12.08 -4.92 14.68
CA GLN A 141 -10.99 -5.32 13.79
C GLN A 141 -11.38 -5.11 12.32
N LEU A 142 -10.46 -4.55 11.54
CA LEU A 142 -10.62 -4.45 10.09
C LEU A 142 -10.59 -5.85 9.49
N LEU A 143 -11.62 -6.16 8.69
CA LEU A 143 -11.70 -7.38 7.89
C LEU A 143 -11.28 -7.01 6.46
N GLY A 144 -10.05 -7.34 6.08
CA GLY A 144 -9.49 -7.02 4.77
C GLY A 144 -7.95 -7.12 4.75
N ALA A 145 -7.44 -7.75 3.70
CA ALA A 145 -6.01 -7.91 3.36
C ALA A 145 -5.27 -6.61 3.03
N ARG A 146 -6.02 -5.52 2.84
CA ARG A 146 -5.55 -4.32 2.15
C ARG A 146 -6.43 -3.17 2.53
N LEU A 147 -5.82 -2.10 3.02
CA LEU A 147 -6.49 -0.88 3.46
C LEU A 147 -6.22 0.29 2.49
N ALA A 148 -5.12 0.25 1.73
CA ALA A 148 -4.78 1.30 0.78
C ALA A 148 -4.23 0.74 -0.55
N THR A 149 -4.72 1.28 -1.67
CA THR A 149 -4.13 1.06 -3.00
C THR A 149 -3.20 2.19 -3.45
N GLY A 150 -3.18 3.31 -2.73
CA GLY A 150 -2.37 4.48 -3.04
C GLY A 150 -2.14 5.35 -1.80
N MET A 151 -0.92 5.87 -1.63
CA MET A 151 -0.57 6.77 -0.54
C MET A 151 0.62 7.67 -0.88
N VAL A 152 0.77 8.76 -0.11
CA VAL A 152 1.99 9.58 -0.05
C VAL A 152 2.57 9.50 1.36
N LEU A 153 3.88 9.35 1.47
CA LEU A 153 4.60 9.24 2.73
C LEU A 153 5.61 10.36 2.86
N ARG A 154 5.64 11.02 4.02
CA ARG A 154 6.76 11.89 4.37
C ARG A 154 8.02 11.06 4.55
N THR A 155 9.12 11.59 4.05
CA THR A 155 10.44 10.96 4.14
C THR A 155 10.85 10.76 5.61
N GLU A 156 10.62 11.76 6.46
CA GLU A 156 10.91 11.68 7.91
C GLU A 156 10.09 10.58 8.59
N TYR A 157 8.79 10.49 8.29
CA TYR A 157 7.92 9.46 8.82
C TYR A 157 8.31 8.06 8.32
N ALA A 158 8.63 7.93 7.02
CA ALA A 158 9.14 6.67 6.46
C ALA A 158 10.43 6.22 7.16
N SER A 159 11.33 7.16 7.49
CA SER A 159 12.57 6.90 8.23
C SER A 159 12.31 6.37 9.65
N ASP A 160 11.28 6.87 10.34
CA ASP A 160 10.89 6.43 11.69
C ASP A 160 10.27 5.02 11.74
N ILE A 161 9.56 4.64 10.67
CA ILE A 161 8.76 3.41 10.69
C ILE A 161 9.42 2.21 10.01
N VAL A 162 10.36 2.40 9.08
CA VAL A 162 10.79 1.32 8.16
C VAL A 162 11.37 0.11 8.90
N GLU A 163 12.12 0.32 9.99
CA GLU A 163 12.68 -0.75 10.80
C GLU A 163 11.57 -1.54 11.52
N ARG A 164 10.65 -0.85 12.17
CA ARG A 164 9.51 -1.47 12.89
C ARG A 164 8.54 -2.17 11.94
N LEU A 165 8.32 -1.61 10.76
CA LEU A 165 7.53 -2.22 9.70
C LEU A 165 8.18 -3.53 9.20
N SER A 166 9.51 -3.64 9.20
CA SER A 166 10.20 -4.87 8.78
C SER A 166 9.92 -6.06 9.70
N GLU A 167 9.61 -5.78 10.97
CA GLU A 167 9.26 -6.74 12.01
C GLU A 167 7.75 -7.05 12.08
N ALA A 168 6.92 -6.33 11.32
CA ALA A 168 5.48 -6.50 11.34
C ALA A 168 5.06 -7.89 10.84
N SER A 169 4.10 -8.52 11.53
CA SER A 169 3.54 -9.84 11.12
C SER A 169 2.16 -9.73 10.46
N CYS A 170 1.77 -8.53 10.03
CA CYS A 170 0.56 -8.23 9.27
C CYS A 170 0.89 -7.44 7.99
N GLU A 171 -0.11 -7.23 7.13
CA GLU A 171 0.02 -6.42 5.93
C GLU A 171 0.49 -5.00 6.26
N TRP A 172 1.31 -4.42 5.39
CA TRP A 172 2.06 -3.19 5.68
C TRP A 172 1.13 -1.98 5.92
N ASP A 173 0.04 -1.89 5.16
CA ASP A 173 -0.99 -0.86 5.29
C ASP A 173 -1.85 -1.06 6.55
N VAL A 174 -2.13 -2.31 6.94
CA VAL A 174 -2.75 -2.66 8.23
C VAL A 174 -1.86 -2.24 9.40
N TRP A 175 -0.57 -2.53 9.34
CA TRP A 175 0.39 -2.11 10.36
C TRP A 175 0.43 -0.59 10.48
N MET A 176 0.54 0.11 9.35
CA MET A 176 0.55 1.58 9.32
C MET A 176 -0.75 2.18 9.86
N HIS A 177 -1.91 1.57 9.58
CA HIS A 177 -3.18 1.99 10.17
C HIS A 177 -3.19 1.88 11.70
N ARG A 178 -2.58 0.82 12.27
CA ARG A 178 -2.46 0.66 13.73
C ARG A 178 -1.56 1.73 14.34
N GLU A 179 -0.47 2.08 13.67
CA GLU A 179 0.41 3.17 14.09
C GLU A 179 -0.31 4.52 14.12
N MET A 180 -1.35 4.71 13.31
CA MET A 180 -2.12 5.95 13.31
C MET A 180 -2.84 6.22 14.61
N ALA A 181 -3.27 5.17 15.29
CA ALA A 181 -3.97 5.28 16.56
C ALA A 181 -3.08 5.89 17.68
N ASN A 182 -1.77 6.02 17.45
CA ASN A 182 -0.80 6.54 18.41
C ASN A 182 -0.55 8.06 18.29
N GLY A 183 -1.49 8.84 17.76
CA GLY A 183 -1.43 10.32 17.73
C GLY A 183 -0.67 10.92 16.54
N ARG A 184 -0.42 10.11 15.53
CA ARG A 184 0.25 10.45 14.27
C ARG A 184 -0.75 11.16 13.31
N LYS A 185 -0.28 12.06 12.43
CA LYS A 185 -1.13 12.97 11.62
C LYS A 185 -1.40 12.38 10.24
N TYR A 186 -2.60 11.82 10.05
CA TYR A 186 -3.03 11.28 8.77
C TYR A 186 -4.17 12.11 8.20
N PHE A 187 -4.13 12.23 6.89
CA PHE A 187 -5.24 12.74 6.11
C PHE A 187 -5.58 11.69 5.08
N SER A 188 -6.86 11.49 4.86
CA SER A 188 -7.37 10.61 3.82
C SER A 188 -8.19 11.43 2.85
N ASP A 189 -8.12 11.05 1.58
CA ASP A 189 -9.05 11.53 0.57
C ASP A 189 -9.23 10.47 -0.51
N GLN A 190 -10.46 10.24 -0.96
CA GLN A 190 -10.75 9.27 -2.00
C GLN A 190 -10.44 9.85 -3.39
N ILE A 191 -9.16 9.85 -3.76
CA ILE A 191 -8.67 10.28 -5.09
C ILE A 191 -8.20 9.12 -5.97
N VAL A 192 -7.94 7.96 -5.36
CA VAL A 192 -7.65 6.70 -6.04
C VAL A 192 -8.57 5.64 -5.46
N ARG A 193 -9.07 4.74 -6.30
CA ARG A 193 -9.90 3.60 -5.88
C ARG A 193 -9.24 2.30 -6.29
N GLN A 194 -9.52 1.25 -5.56
CA GLN A 194 -9.16 -0.09 -5.98
C GLN A 194 -10.05 -0.56 -7.14
N MET A 195 -9.45 -1.03 -8.22
CA MET A 195 -10.20 -1.64 -9.33
C MET A 195 -10.93 -2.91 -8.86
N SER A 196 -12.27 -2.87 -8.85
CA SER A 196 -13.11 -3.96 -8.33
C SER A 196 -12.89 -5.29 -9.08
N GLY A 197 -12.78 -6.39 -8.35
CA GLY A 197 -12.67 -7.74 -8.93
C GLY A 197 -11.27 -8.12 -9.42
N VAL A 198 -10.27 -7.26 -9.20
CA VAL A 198 -8.91 -7.46 -9.71
C VAL A 198 -7.94 -7.61 -8.55
N SER A 199 -8.08 -8.72 -7.85
CA SER A 199 -7.05 -9.16 -6.92
C SER A 199 -6.33 -10.33 -7.56
N GLU A 200 -5.08 -10.14 -8.02
CA GLU A 200 -4.20 -11.27 -8.35
C GLU A 200 -4.00 -12.20 -7.14
N ILE A 201 -4.36 -11.72 -5.94
CA ILE A 201 -4.43 -12.48 -4.69
C ILE A 201 -5.61 -13.47 -4.66
N THR A 202 -6.56 -13.42 -5.61
CA THR A 202 -7.66 -14.41 -5.69
C THR A 202 -7.40 -15.51 -6.71
N GLY A 203 -6.29 -15.48 -7.44
CA GLY A 203 -5.94 -16.50 -8.45
C GLY A 203 -6.91 -16.60 -9.64
N ARG A 204 -7.96 -15.76 -9.69
CA ARG A 204 -8.93 -15.71 -10.78
C ARG A 204 -8.75 -14.39 -11.51
N LEU A 205 -7.88 -14.39 -12.52
CA LEU A 205 -8.10 -13.51 -13.66
C LEU A 205 -9.43 -13.96 -14.28
N LYS A 206 -10.43 -13.08 -14.32
CA LYS A 206 -11.59 -13.29 -15.19
C LYS A 206 -11.18 -13.10 -16.64
#